data_AF-A0A8T0DHS1-F1
#
_entry.id   AF-A0A8T0DHS1-F1
#
_cell.length_a   1.000
_cell.length_b   1.000
_cell.length_c   1.000
_cell.angle_alpha   90.00
_cell.angle_beta   90.00
_cell.angle_gamma   90.00
#
_symmetry.space_group_name_H-M   'P 1'
#
loop_
_entity.id
_entity.type
_entity.pdbx_description
1 polymer ?
#
loop_
_entity_poly.entity_id
_entity_poly.type
_entity_poly.pdbx_seq_one_letter_code
_entity_poly.pdbx_strand_id
1 'polypeptide(L)'
;MTHWLKPKLKDRIIRVKDDIGKAQGKIPGLKAVLPKEYDGDNRSIEEILRDVNTTFFNEYDYPRIWDGMWVNESKRPDSAKHFMREYKDYSEGSMGTPGTYIKLPEPE
;
A
#
# COMPACT_ATOMS: atom_id res chain seq x y z
N MET A 1 -16.49 -13.18 -4.11
CA MET A 1 -15.53 -12.10 -3.74
C MET A 1 -14.78 -12.37 -2.41
N THR A 2 -14.80 -13.59 -1.85
CA THR A 2 -14.19 -13.91 -0.53
C THR A 2 -13.11 -14.99 -0.59
N HIS A 3 -12.81 -15.54 -1.76
CA HIS A 3 -11.90 -16.68 -1.91
C HIS A 3 -10.45 -16.34 -1.48
N TRP A 4 -10.01 -15.10 -1.75
CA TRP A 4 -8.65 -14.63 -1.48
C TRP A 4 -8.43 -14.06 -0.07
N LEU A 5 -9.47 -13.99 0.78
CA LEU A 5 -9.34 -13.44 2.13
C LEU A 5 -9.03 -14.54 3.14
N LYS A 6 -8.01 -14.31 3.97
CA LYS A 6 -7.69 -15.18 5.11
C LYS A 6 -8.90 -15.27 6.06
N PRO A 7 -9.18 -16.43 6.70
CA PRO A 7 -10.29 -16.60 7.63
C PRO A 7 -10.34 -15.50 8.72
N LYS A 8 -9.20 -15.21 9.35
CA LYS A 8 -9.06 -14.14 10.35
C LYS A 8 -9.52 -12.76 9.86
N LEU A 9 -9.34 -12.46 8.58
CA LEU A 9 -9.76 -11.19 8.01
C LEU A 9 -11.27 -11.19 7.73
N LYS A 10 -11.83 -12.33 7.32
CA LYS A 10 -13.27 -12.50 7.10
C LYS A 10 -14.06 -12.23 8.39
N ASP A 11 -13.59 -12.72 9.53
CA ASP A 11 -14.27 -12.54 10.82
C ASP A 11 -14.26 -11.07 11.31
N ARG A 12 -13.28 -10.29 10.84
CA ARG A 12 -13.12 -8.87 11.17
C ARG A 12 -13.96 -7.94 10.29
N ILE A 13 -14.44 -8.40 9.14
CA ILE A 13 -15.29 -7.61 8.26
C ILE A 13 -16.74 -7.70 8.76
N ILE A 14 -17.35 -6.55 9.05
CA ILE A 14 -18.75 -6.47 9.48
C ILE A 14 -19.56 -5.88 8.33
N ARG A 15 -20.59 -6.61 7.87
CA ARG A 15 -21.53 -6.09 6.88
C ARG A 15 -22.70 -5.42 7.58
N VAL A 16 -22.70 -4.10 7.48
CA VAL A 16 -23.63 -3.21 8.18
C VAL A 16 -24.85 -2.91 7.30
N LYS A 17 -24.62 -2.66 6.01
CA LYS A 17 -25.63 -2.27 5.01
C LYS A 17 -26.43 -1.07 5.52
N ASP A 18 -27.71 -1.24 5.84
CA ASP A 18 -28.63 -0.16 6.23
C ASP A 18 -28.71 0.03 7.76
N ASP A 19 -28.07 -0.83 8.56
CA ASP A 19 -28.22 -0.86 10.02
C ASP A 19 -26.85 -0.82 10.73
N ILE A 20 -26.46 0.38 11.16
CA ILE A 20 -25.19 0.65 11.87
C ILE A 20 -25.16 0.13 13.30
N GLY A 21 -26.32 -0.19 13.87
CA GLY A 21 -26.44 -0.82 15.19
C GLY A 21 -25.69 -2.15 15.27
N LYS A 22 -25.59 -2.90 14.15
CA LYS A 22 -24.80 -4.14 14.07
C LYS A 22 -23.30 -3.92 14.35
N ALA A 23 -22.75 -2.80 13.89
CA ALA A 23 -21.36 -2.45 14.16
C ALA A 23 -21.19 -1.96 15.59
N GLN A 24 -22.13 -1.14 16.08
CA GLN A 24 -22.12 -0.62 17.45
C GLN A 24 -22.23 -1.73 18.51
N GLY A 25 -23.02 -2.77 18.25
CA GLY A 25 -23.13 -3.93 19.16
C GLY A 25 -21.89 -4.83 19.17
N LYS A 26 -21.16 -4.92 18.05
CA LYS A 26 -19.95 -5.75 17.92
C LYS A 26 -18.68 -5.03 18.38
N ILE A 27 -18.64 -3.70 18.32
CA ILE A 27 -17.49 -2.88 18.69
C ILE A 27 -17.89 -1.94 19.84
N PRO A 28 -17.49 -2.24 21.09
CA PRO A 28 -17.79 -1.37 22.22
C PRO A 28 -17.12 -0.01 22.05
N GLY A 29 -17.86 1.06 22.31
CA GLY A 29 -17.36 2.44 22.18
C GLY A 29 -17.41 3.03 20.77
N LEU A 30 -17.80 2.26 19.74
CA LEU A 30 -17.87 2.75 18.36
C LEU A 30 -18.81 3.95 18.22
N LYS A 31 -19.94 3.93 18.93
CA LYS A 31 -20.94 5.01 18.87
C LYS A 31 -20.37 6.37 19.30
N ALA A 32 -19.50 6.40 20.30
CA ALA A 32 -18.90 7.65 20.79
C ALA A 32 -17.92 8.29 19.79
N VAL A 33 -17.37 7.50 18.87
CA VAL A 33 -16.37 7.95 17.89
C VAL A 33 -17.00 8.29 16.55
N LEU A 34 -18.13 7.67 16.20
CA LEU A 34 -18.79 7.88 14.92
C LEU A 34 -19.34 9.30 14.78
N PRO A 35 -19.28 9.90 13.57
CA PRO A 35 -19.94 11.16 13.29
C PRO A 35 -21.46 11.08 13.47
N LYS A 36 -22.11 12.23 13.67
CA LYS A 36 -23.57 12.31 13.88
C LYS A 36 -24.38 11.75 12.73
N GLU A 37 -23.88 11.92 11.51
CA GLU A 37 -24.48 11.46 10.26
C GLU A 37 -24.51 9.93 10.14
N TYR A 38 -23.76 9.22 11.00
CA TYR A 38 -23.70 7.76 11.07
C TYR A 38 -24.23 7.23 12.42
N ASP A 39 -25.22 7.91 13.02
CA ASP A 39 -25.83 7.60 14.33
C ASP A 39 -24.81 7.52 15.49
N GLY A 40 -23.75 8.32 15.40
CA GLY A 40 -22.74 8.47 16.45
C GLY A 40 -22.92 9.73 17.29
N ASP A 41 -22.21 9.78 18.41
CA ASP A 41 -22.28 10.88 19.38
C ASP A 41 -21.12 11.90 19.20
N ASN A 42 -20.31 11.78 18.15
CA ASN A 42 -19.17 12.67 17.89
C ASN A 42 -19.58 13.97 17.16
N ARG A 43 -18.61 14.71 16.64
CA ARG A 43 -18.75 15.90 15.78
C ARG A 43 -19.31 15.55 14.39
N SER A 44 -19.71 16.57 13.63
CA SER A 44 -20.17 16.36 12.25
C SER A 44 -19.01 15.90 11.35
N ILE A 45 -19.35 15.26 10.23
CA ILE A 45 -18.35 14.83 9.24
C ILE A 45 -17.53 16.04 8.77
N GLU A 46 -18.18 17.17 8.51
CA GLU A 46 -17.53 18.37 7.99
C GLU A 46 -16.51 18.94 8.97
N GLU A 47 -16.83 18.98 10.26
CA GLU A 47 -15.91 19.42 11.30
C GLU A 47 -14.70 18.49 11.42
N ILE A 48 -14.92 17.17 11.35
CA ILE A 48 -13.86 16.16 11.40
C ILE A 48 -12.94 16.31 10.18
N LEU A 49 -13.50 16.45 8.98
CA LEU A 49 -12.72 16.61 7.75
C LEU A 49 -11.89 17.89 7.78
N ARG A 50 -12.45 19.01 8.27
CA ARG A 50 -11.71 20.26 8.39
C ARG A 50 -10.49 20.13 9.30
N ASP A 51 -10.67 19.53 10.48
CA ASP A 51 -9.59 19.33 11.44
C ASP A 51 -8.52 18.35 10.91
N VAL A 52 -8.94 17.23 10.33
CA VAL A 52 -8.02 16.22 9.78
C VAL A 52 -7.24 16.76 8.59
N ASN A 53 -7.87 17.55 7.71
CA ASN A 53 -7.19 18.08 6.54
C ASN A 53 -6.07 19.05 6.93
N THR A 54 -6.29 19.90 7.93
CA THR A 54 -5.23 20.79 8.44
C THR A 54 -4.06 20.02 9.04
N THR A 55 -4.32 18.94 9.78
CA THR A 55 -3.25 18.09 10.35
C THR A 55 -2.52 17.28 9.28
N PHE A 56 -3.24 16.72 8.30
CA PHE A 56 -2.66 15.98 7.19
C PHE A 56 -1.67 16.82 6.39
N PHE A 57 -2.02 18.07 6.06
CA PHE A 57 -1.09 18.96 5.36
C PHE A 57 0.13 19.30 6.20
N ASN A 58 -0.03 19.52 7.51
CA ASN A 58 1.10 19.77 8.41
C ASN A 58 2.07 18.56 8.49
N GLU A 59 1.56 17.33 8.44
CA GLU A 59 2.40 16.12 8.42
C GLU A 59 3.06 15.87 7.06
N TYR A 60 2.38 16.19 5.95
CA TYR A 60 2.93 15.98 4.61
C TYR A 60 3.94 17.06 4.19
N ASP A 61 3.80 18.26 4.77
CA ASP A 61 4.71 19.40 4.58
C ASP A 61 5.91 19.35 5.54
N TYR A 62 6.08 18.25 6.29
CA TYR A 62 7.30 18.04 7.05
C TYR A 62 8.48 17.90 6.08
N PRO A 63 9.60 18.61 6.33
CA PRO A 63 10.78 18.47 5.51
C PRO A 63 11.21 17.00 5.55
N ARG A 64 11.26 16.38 4.38
CA ARG A 64 11.68 14.99 4.22
C ARG A 64 13.13 14.89 4.67
N ILE A 65 13.54 13.73 5.17
CA ILE A 65 14.94 13.51 5.59
C ILE A 65 15.96 13.77 4.47
N TRP A 66 15.50 13.79 3.22
CA TRP A 66 16.29 14.06 2.03
C TRP A 66 16.04 15.45 1.43
N ASP A 67 15.23 16.30 2.06
CA ASP A 67 15.11 17.69 1.65
C ASP A 67 16.44 18.41 1.91
N GLY A 68 17.05 18.92 0.84
CA GLY A 68 18.41 19.46 0.86
C GLY A 68 19.52 18.43 0.57
N MET A 69 19.19 17.13 0.47
CA MET A 69 20.10 16.15 -0.09
C MET A 69 20.07 16.25 -1.61
N TRP A 70 21.16 16.71 -2.20
CA TRP A 70 21.35 16.70 -3.65
C TRP A 70 22.60 15.90 -4.03
N VAL A 71 22.48 15.10 -5.09
CA VAL A 71 23.62 14.34 -5.61
C VAL A 71 24.53 15.27 -6.38
N ASN A 72 25.76 15.48 -5.90
CA ASN A 72 26.76 16.20 -6.67
C ASN A 72 27.27 15.32 -7.82
N GLU A 73 26.66 15.49 -8.98
CA GLU A 73 26.98 14.75 -10.21
C GLU A 73 28.42 14.96 -10.70
N SER A 74 29.06 16.09 -10.37
CA SER A 74 30.46 16.34 -10.71
C SER A 74 31.43 15.42 -9.96
N LYS A 75 31.01 14.85 -8.82
CA LYS A 75 31.78 13.88 -8.04
C LYS A 75 31.44 12.42 -8.34
N ARG A 76 30.50 12.16 -9.28
CA ARG A 76 30.10 10.81 -9.66
C ARG A 76 31.26 10.08 -10.34
N PRO A 77 31.76 8.95 -9.80
CA PRO A 77 32.79 8.15 -10.47
C PRO A 77 32.32 7.66 -11.84
N ASP A 78 33.21 7.60 -12.82
CA ASP A 78 32.87 7.15 -14.18
C ASP A 78 32.31 5.72 -14.21
N SER A 79 32.81 4.85 -13.34
CA SER A 79 32.28 3.49 -13.16
C SER A 79 30.80 3.47 -12.76
N ALA A 80 30.34 4.49 -12.01
CA ALA A 80 28.96 4.57 -11.54
C ALA A 80 27.99 5.16 -12.57
N LYS A 81 28.48 5.88 -13.59
CA LYS A 81 27.66 6.48 -14.67
C LYS A 81 26.97 5.43 -15.54
N HIS A 82 27.36 4.16 -15.45
CA HIS A 82 26.86 3.07 -16.29
C HIS A 82 26.02 2.04 -15.56
N PHE A 83 25.85 2.11 -14.23
CA PHE A 83 25.04 1.15 -13.47
C PHE A 83 23.54 1.24 -13.76
N MET A 84 23.05 2.38 -14.25
CA MET A 84 21.64 2.56 -14.64
C MET A 84 21.43 2.58 -16.16
N ARG A 85 22.36 2.03 -16.94
CA ARG A 85 22.01 1.65 -18.31
C ARG A 85 21.02 0.50 -18.17
N GLU A 86 19.79 0.71 -18.66
CA GLU A 86 18.87 -0.39 -19.00
C GLU A 86 19.71 -1.52 -19.59
N TYR A 87 19.50 -2.74 -19.14
CA TYR A 87 20.21 -3.94 -19.57
C TYR A 87 20.27 -3.96 -21.11
N LYS A 88 21.31 -3.36 -21.68
CA LYS A 88 21.56 -3.37 -23.12
C LYS A 88 21.85 -4.82 -23.43
N ASP A 89 20.88 -5.46 -24.08
CA ASP A 89 20.96 -6.72 -24.79
C ASP A 89 22.15 -7.56 -24.35
N TYR A 90 21.97 -8.29 -23.24
CA TYR A 90 22.90 -9.35 -22.91
C TYR A 90 23.00 -10.27 -24.13
N SER A 91 24.22 -10.64 -24.52
CA SER A 91 24.38 -11.71 -25.50
C SER A 91 23.68 -12.96 -24.96
N GLU A 92 22.92 -13.67 -25.80
CA GLU A 92 22.10 -14.83 -25.42
C GLU A 92 22.89 -15.90 -24.63
N GLY A 93 24.23 -15.92 -24.74
CA GLY A 93 25.11 -16.79 -23.96
C GLY A 93 25.34 -16.39 -22.49
N SER A 94 24.76 -15.28 -22.02
CA SER A 94 24.91 -14.78 -20.65
C SER A 94 23.97 -15.47 -19.66
N MET A 95 22.93 -16.15 -20.15
CA MET A 95 21.92 -16.85 -19.34
C MET A 95 22.16 -18.36 -19.32
N GLY A 96 23.27 -18.77 -18.69
CA GLY A 96 23.52 -20.17 -18.32
C GLY A 96 23.82 -21.13 -19.49
N THR A 97 24.51 -22.21 -19.17
CA THR A 97 24.82 -23.28 -20.14
C THR A 97 23.54 -23.97 -20.63
N PRO A 98 23.39 -24.22 -21.95
CA PRO A 98 22.29 -25.01 -22.49
C PRO A 98 22.36 -26.44 -21.91
N GLY A 99 21.44 -26.76 -21.01
CA GLY A 99 21.26 -28.12 -20.50
C GLY A 99 20.49 -28.99 -21.50
N THR A 100 20.75 -30.30 -21.48
CA THR A 100 19.99 -31.29 -22.24
C THR A 100 18.63 -31.50 -21.57
N TYR A 101 17.55 -31.06 -22.20
CA TYR A 101 16.19 -31.29 -21.71
C TYR A 101 15.66 -32.64 -22.21
N ILE A 102 15.10 -33.45 -21.31
CA ILE A 102 14.39 -34.69 -21.65
C ILE A 102 12.90 -34.34 -21.76
N LYS A 103 12.26 -34.64 -22.90
CA LYS A 103 10.82 -34.47 -23.07
C LYS A 103 10.06 -35.47 -22.19
N LEU A 104 9.10 -34.98 -21.41
CA LEU A 104 8.17 -35.82 -20.67
C LEU A 104 7.12 -36.40 -21.64
N PRO A 105 6.67 -37.65 -21.45
CA PRO A 105 5.62 -38.25 -22.28
C PRO A 105 4.27 -37.54 -22.06
N GLU A 106 3.49 -37.45 -23.14
CA GLU A 106 2.16 -36.83 -23.10
C GLU A 106 1.15 -37.76 -22.41
N PRO A 107 0.20 -37.20 -21.63
CA PRO A 107 -0.81 -37.99 -20.93
C PRO A 107 -1.85 -38.58 -21.90
N GLU A 108 -2.19 -39.85 -21.70
CA GLU A 108 -3.25 -40.60 -22.42
C GLU A 108 -4.66 -40.02 -22.24
#